data_AF-J0N3P9-F1
#
_entry.id   AF-J0N3P9-F1
#
_cell.length_a   1.000
_cell.length_b   1.000
_cell.length_c   1.000
_cell.angle_alpha   90.00
_cell.angle_beta   90.00
_cell.angle_gamma   90.00
#
_symmetry.space_group_name_H-M   'P 1'
#
loop_
_entity.id
_entity.type
_entity.pdbx_description
1 polymer ?
#
loop_
_entity_poly.entity_id
_entity_poly.type
_entity_poly.pdbx_seq_one_letter_code
_entity_poly.pdbx_strand_id
1 'polypeptide(L)'
;MVASYVNNRENISSIKEQNEIAHETIRLQSAFEVWDFFEKLVSYEHSIYTNINLTRKISIINIALISKTQANIEISAQLFNKEKLESEKRYRIIMTFEFEPIEIDTKSVPLNPTGFIVTGYDVTEIAILKDLDEKNKVKDDGVKSRIIHTEKKDPHMSQYKDVKEQ
;
A
#
# COMPACT_ATOMS: atom_id res chain seq x y z
N MET A 1 1.25 -12.60 -1.72
CA MET A 1 2.45 -12.15 -2.46
C MET A 1 2.19 -10.81 -3.11
N VAL A 2 1.25 -10.70 -4.07
CA VAL A 2 0.84 -9.40 -4.69
C VAL A 2 0.67 -8.26 -3.68
N ALA A 3 -0.18 -8.44 -2.64
CA ALA A 3 -0.41 -7.44 -1.61
C ALA A 3 0.88 -7.00 -0.87
N SER A 4 1.71 -7.97 -0.52
CA SER A 4 2.97 -7.74 0.21
C SER A 4 3.97 -7.00 -0.65
N TYR A 5 4.09 -7.36 -1.93
CA TYR A 5 4.97 -6.68 -2.87
C TYR A 5 4.56 -5.23 -3.05
N VAL A 6 3.26 -4.96 -3.27
CA VAL A 6 2.74 -3.58 -3.35
C VAL A 6 3.02 -2.80 -2.07
N ASN A 7 2.77 -3.40 -0.90
CA ASN A 7 3.03 -2.72 0.37
C ASN A 7 4.53 -2.40 0.53
N ASN A 8 5.43 -3.35 0.26
CA ASN A 8 6.87 -3.11 0.36
C ASN A 8 7.35 -2.02 -0.61
N ARG A 9 6.81 -1.99 -1.84
CA ARG A 9 7.25 -1.06 -2.90
C ARG A 9 6.69 0.36 -2.77
N GLU A 10 5.46 0.48 -2.31
CA GLU A 10 4.76 1.77 -2.29
C GLU A 10 4.82 2.47 -0.92
N ASN A 11 5.08 1.72 0.16
CA ASN A 11 5.18 2.26 1.52
C ASN A 11 6.57 2.85 1.76
N ILE A 12 6.61 3.94 2.53
CA ILE A 12 7.86 4.58 2.96
C ILE A 12 7.75 4.75 4.48
N SER A 13 8.61 4.04 5.20
CA SER A 13 8.71 4.10 6.65
C SER A 13 9.68 5.18 7.11
N SER A 14 9.47 5.72 8.31
CA SER A 14 10.48 6.52 9.00
C SER A 14 11.64 5.66 9.54
N ILE A 15 11.47 4.34 9.62
CA ILE A 15 12.48 3.40 10.09
C ILE A 15 13.32 2.93 8.91
N LYS A 16 14.56 3.41 8.83
CA LYS A 16 15.51 3.13 7.74
C LYS A 16 15.64 1.62 7.44
N GLU A 17 15.83 0.80 8.49
CA GLU A 17 15.97 -0.66 8.36
C GLU A 17 14.79 -1.33 7.63
N GLN A 18 13.57 -0.83 7.87
CA GLN A 18 12.37 -1.38 7.23
C GLN A 18 12.36 -1.08 5.72
N ASN A 19 12.82 0.10 5.32
CA ASN A 19 12.94 0.46 3.92
C ASN A 19 14.03 -0.37 3.22
N GLU A 20 15.16 -0.63 3.89
CA GLU A 20 16.24 -1.48 3.35
C GLU A 20 15.77 -2.92 3.15
N ILE A 21 15.08 -3.51 4.13
CA ILE A 21 14.48 -4.84 4.01
C ILE A 21 13.44 -4.88 2.88
N ALA A 22 12.61 -3.83 2.76
CA ALA A 22 11.61 -3.74 1.69
C ALA A 22 12.29 -3.68 0.31
N HIS A 23 13.32 -2.85 0.13
CA HIS A 23 14.08 -2.74 -1.12
C HIS A 23 14.72 -4.06 -1.52
N GLU A 24 15.37 -4.75 -0.58
CA GLU A 24 15.98 -6.06 -0.86
C GLU A 24 14.91 -7.11 -1.21
N THR A 25 13.77 -7.10 -0.51
CA THR A 25 12.65 -7.99 -0.83
C THR A 25 12.12 -7.74 -2.24
N ILE A 26 11.99 -6.47 -2.64
CA ILE A 26 11.55 -6.10 -4.00
C ILE A 26 12.58 -6.57 -5.03
N ARG A 27 13.88 -6.37 -4.77
CA ARG A 27 14.96 -6.83 -5.65
C ARG A 27 14.88 -8.35 -5.90
N LEU A 28 14.65 -9.13 -4.86
CA LEU A 28 14.54 -10.59 -4.93
C LEU A 28 13.22 -11.11 -5.52
N GLN A 29 12.21 -10.24 -5.64
CA GLN A 29 10.88 -10.57 -6.16
C GLN A 29 10.58 -9.86 -7.49
N SER A 30 11.59 -9.30 -8.16
CA SER A 30 11.40 -8.56 -9.42
C SER A 30 12.30 -9.12 -10.51
N ALA A 31 11.77 -9.18 -11.72
CA ALA A 31 12.60 -9.30 -12.91
C ALA A 31 13.51 -8.06 -13.01
N PHE A 32 14.63 -8.21 -13.73
CA PHE A 32 15.66 -7.17 -13.84
C PHE A 32 15.09 -5.81 -14.26
N GLU A 33 14.24 -5.76 -15.28
CA GLU A 33 13.67 -4.51 -15.80
C GLU A 33 12.77 -3.80 -14.77
N VAL A 34 11.98 -4.57 -14.01
CA VAL A 34 11.10 -4.05 -12.96
C VAL A 34 11.91 -3.50 -11.78
N TRP A 35 13.02 -4.17 -11.45
CA TRP A 35 13.96 -3.72 -10.42
C TRP A 35 14.72 -2.46 -10.85
N ASP A 36 15.35 -2.47 -12.03
CA ASP A 36 16.15 -1.36 -12.56
C ASP A 36 15.32 -0.07 -12.63
N PHE A 37 14.06 -0.16 -13.07
CA PHE A 37 13.15 0.99 -13.07
C PHE A 37 12.87 1.50 -11.65
N PHE A 38 12.60 0.60 -10.70
CA PHE A 38 12.36 0.97 -9.31
C PHE A 38 13.59 1.62 -8.66
N GLU A 39 14.77 1.04 -8.87
CA GLU A 39 16.03 1.55 -8.34
C GLU A 39 16.34 2.96 -8.84
N LYS A 40 16.03 3.26 -10.11
CA LYS A 40 16.13 4.61 -10.69
C LYS A 40 15.16 5.60 -10.03
N LEU A 41 13.93 5.19 -9.71
CA LEU A 41 12.98 6.03 -8.98
C LEU A 41 13.45 6.34 -7.56
N VAL A 42 14.02 5.35 -6.87
CA VAL A 42 14.54 5.51 -5.51
C VAL A 42 15.77 6.42 -5.50
N SER A 43 16.69 6.25 -6.45
CA SER A 43 17.96 6.98 -6.51
C SER A 43 17.87 8.41 -7.06
N TYR A 44 16.69 8.83 -7.53
CA TYR A 44 16.48 10.19 -8.04
C TYR A 44 16.73 11.26 -6.95
N GLU A 45 17.38 12.37 -7.30
CA GLU A 45 17.86 13.40 -6.35
C GLU A 45 16.73 14.01 -5.49
N HIS A 46 15.51 14.05 -6.03
CA HIS A 46 14.33 14.57 -5.32
C HIS A 46 13.28 13.48 -5.07
N SER A 47 13.74 12.25 -4.93
CA SER A 47 12.87 11.11 -4.64
C SER A 47 12.22 11.24 -3.27
N ILE A 48 10.95 10.87 -3.18
CA ILE A 48 10.26 10.74 -1.89
C ILE A 48 10.87 9.62 -1.02
N TYR A 49 11.54 8.65 -1.65
CA TYR A 49 12.15 7.49 -0.99
C TYR A 49 13.42 7.84 -0.21
N THR A 50 14.11 8.94 -0.55
CA THR A 50 15.34 9.40 0.12
C THR A 50 15.10 10.52 1.12
N ASN A 51 13.89 11.08 1.16
CA ASN A 51 13.55 12.19 2.05
C ASN A 51 13.14 11.69 3.44
N ILE A 52 14.02 11.87 4.43
CA ILE A 52 13.83 11.43 5.81
C ILE A 52 12.62 12.04 6.53
N ASN A 53 12.07 13.15 6.02
CA ASN A 53 10.91 13.80 6.62
C ASN A 53 9.60 13.23 6.07
N LEU A 54 9.65 12.51 4.96
CA LEU A 54 8.48 11.96 4.30
C LEU A 54 8.25 10.51 4.72
N THR A 55 7.00 10.18 5.03
CA THR A 55 6.53 8.81 5.14
C THR A 55 5.30 8.62 4.27
N ARG A 56 5.08 7.40 3.79
CA ARG A 56 3.96 7.09 2.91
C ARG A 56 3.27 5.83 3.38
N LYS A 57 2.01 5.95 3.78
CA LYS A 57 1.20 4.82 4.22
C LYS A 57 0.32 4.32 3.07
N ILE A 58 0.32 3.00 2.88
CA ILE A 58 -0.44 2.34 1.81
C ILE A 58 -1.57 1.53 2.42
N SER A 59 -2.77 1.73 1.89
CA SER A 59 -3.96 0.95 2.20
C SER A 59 -4.43 0.28 0.91
N ILE A 60 -4.45 -1.06 0.89
CA ILE A 60 -5.02 -1.80 -0.23
C ILE A 60 -6.55 -1.74 -0.14
N ILE A 61 -7.16 -1.19 -1.18
CA ILE A 61 -8.62 -1.08 -1.32
C ILE A 61 -9.16 -2.36 -1.93
N ASN A 62 -8.53 -2.85 -3.00
CA ASN A 62 -8.96 -4.04 -3.71
C ASN A 62 -7.80 -4.73 -4.42
N ILE A 63 -7.91 -6.05 -4.60
CA ILE A 63 -7.04 -6.86 -5.46
C ILE A 63 -7.93 -7.75 -6.31
N ALA A 64 -7.84 -7.60 -7.62
CA ALA A 64 -8.50 -8.48 -8.58
C ALA A 64 -7.44 -9.24 -9.39
N LEU A 65 -7.43 -10.56 -9.27
CA LEU A 65 -6.65 -11.41 -10.17
C LEU A 65 -7.37 -11.50 -11.52
N ILE A 66 -6.74 -10.97 -12.57
CA ILE A 66 -7.28 -10.99 -13.93
C ILE A 66 -6.97 -12.32 -14.61
N SER A 67 -5.82 -12.90 -14.27
CA SER A 67 -5.39 -14.23 -14.72
C SER A 67 -4.53 -14.89 -13.63
N LYS A 68 -3.94 -16.05 -13.93
CA LYS A 68 -2.97 -16.70 -13.04
C LYS A 68 -1.68 -15.90 -12.85
N THR A 69 -1.40 -14.94 -13.74
CA THR A 69 -0.14 -14.20 -13.84
C THR A 69 -0.34 -12.69 -13.87
N GLN A 70 -1.56 -12.19 -13.67
CA GLN A 70 -1.87 -10.77 -13.73
C GLN A 70 -2.86 -10.36 -12.64
N ALA A 71 -2.58 -9.23 -12.00
CA ALA A 71 -3.42 -8.63 -10.98
C ALA A 71 -3.62 -7.13 -11.23
N ASN A 72 -4.84 -6.67 -10.98
CA ASN A 72 -5.15 -5.25 -10.81
C ASN A 72 -5.33 -4.96 -9.32
N ILE A 73 -4.62 -3.96 -8.82
CA ILE A 73 -4.63 -3.56 -7.42
C ILE A 73 -5.06 -2.11 -7.33
N GLU A 74 -5.97 -1.80 -6.41
CA GLU A 74 -6.32 -0.42 -6.09
C GLU A 74 -5.84 -0.09 -4.69
N ILE A 75 -5.16 1.05 -4.54
CA ILE A 75 -4.60 1.50 -3.27
C ILE A 75 -5.01 2.94 -2.97
N SER A 76 -5.11 3.28 -1.68
CA SER A 76 -4.97 4.65 -1.19
C SER A 76 -3.56 4.83 -0.66
N ALA A 77 -2.91 5.92 -1.03
CA ALA A 77 -1.60 6.31 -0.53
C ALA A 77 -1.69 7.66 0.18
N GLN A 78 -1.32 7.67 1.45
CA GLN A 78 -1.27 8.86 2.28
C GLN A 78 0.18 9.27 2.46
N LEU A 79 0.54 10.48 2.04
CA LEU A 79 1.88 11.04 2.20
C LEU A 79 1.87 11.98 3.42
N PHE A 80 2.83 11.78 4.31
CA PHE A 80 3.03 12.60 5.50
C PHE A 80 4.39 13.27 5.45
N ASN A 81 4.45 14.51 5.93
CA ASN A 81 5.70 15.22 6.19
C ASN A 81 5.76 15.54 7.67
N LYS A 82 6.71 14.94 8.40
CA LYS A 82 6.82 15.05 9.86
C LYS A 82 5.45 14.83 10.54
N GLU A 83 4.82 13.70 10.21
CA GLU A 83 3.52 13.24 10.74
C GLU A 83 2.29 14.05 10.31
N LYS A 84 2.46 15.17 9.61
CA LYS A 84 1.36 15.93 9.03
C LYS A 84 0.98 15.35 7.68
N LEU A 85 -0.30 14.99 7.52
CA LEU A 85 -0.84 14.55 6.23
C LEU A 85 -0.73 15.68 5.21
N GLU A 86 0.04 15.47 4.14
CA GLU A 86 0.19 16.42 3.03
C GLU A 86 -0.74 16.11 1.87
N SER A 87 -0.92 14.82 1.56
CA SER A 87 -1.83 14.40 0.49
C SER A 87 -2.35 12.99 0.70
N GLU A 88 -3.53 12.73 0.15
CA GLU A 88 -4.08 11.39 -0.03
C GLU A 88 -4.49 11.23 -1.48
N LYS A 89 -4.02 10.15 -2.12
CA LYS A 89 -4.27 9.85 -3.53
C LYS A 89 -4.62 8.39 -3.72
N ARG A 90 -5.43 8.12 -4.75
CA ARG A 90 -5.77 6.75 -5.14
C ARG A 90 -5.02 6.35 -6.39
N TYR A 91 -4.55 5.11 -6.42
CA TYR A 91 -3.82 4.57 -7.56
C TYR A 91 -4.39 3.22 -7.95
N ARG A 92 -4.34 2.95 -9.26
CA ARG A 92 -4.48 1.62 -9.82
C ARG A 92 -3.10 1.12 -10.22
N ILE A 93 -2.79 -0.09 -9.79
CA ILE A 93 -1.57 -0.80 -10.14
C ILE A 93 -1.96 -1.99 -11.01
N ILE A 94 -1.25 -2.17 -12.12
CA ILE A 94 -1.32 -3.37 -12.93
C ILE A 94 -0.01 -4.11 -12.71
N MET A 95 -0.10 -5.35 -12.27
CA MET A 95 1.04 -6.20 -11.96
C MET A 95 0.98 -7.48 -12.80
N THR A 96 2.05 -7.81 -13.50
CA THR A 96 2.27 -9.14 -14.06
C THR A 96 3.33 -9.87 -13.24
N PHE A 97 3.13 -11.16 -13.02
CA PHE A 97 4.00 -11.98 -12.18
C PHE A 97 4.01 -13.43 -12.62
N GLU A 98 5.06 -14.14 -12.21
CA GLU A 98 5.23 -15.57 -12.41
C GLU A 98 5.85 -16.24 -11.17
N PHE A 99 6.00 -17.56 -11.25
CA PHE A 99 6.61 -18.38 -10.21
C PHE A 99 7.76 -19.17 -10.81
N GLU A 100 8.98 -18.79 -10.44
CA GLU A 100 10.17 -19.54 -10.81
C GLU A 100 10.31 -20.80 -9.93
N PRO A 101 10.69 -21.94 -10.50
CA PRO A 101 11.04 -23.12 -9.71
C PRO A 101 12.20 -22.82 -8.77
N ILE A 102 12.03 -23.13 -7.49
CA ILE A 102 13.10 -23.02 -6.50
C ILE A 102 13.52 -24.40 -6.00
N GLU A 103 14.83 -24.60 -5.85
CA GLU A 103 15.37 -25.74 -5.09
C GLU A 103 15.44 -25.35 -3.62
N ILE A 104 14.66 -26.04 -2.78
CA ILE A 104 14.65 -25.78 -1.33
C ILE A 104 15.80 -26.58 -0.70
N ASP A 105 16.91 -25.91 -0.38
CA ASP A 105 17.95 -26.46 0.51
C ASP A 105 17.50 -26.29 1.98
N THR A 106 17.57 -27.37 2.76
CA THR A 106 17.12 -27.41 4.16
C THR A 106 18.02 -26.63 5.13
N LYS A 107 19.13 -26.07 4.64
CA LYS A 107 20.09 -25.29 5.44
C LYS A 107 19.63 -23.86 5.74
N SER A 108 18.78 -23.26 4.90
CA SER A 108 18.21 -21.93 5.13
C SER A 108 17.00 -21.67 4.23
N VAL A 109 15.91 -21.12 4.77
CA VAL A 109 14.75 -20.72 3.97
C VAL A 109 15.10 -19.44 3.19
N PRO A 110 14.96 -19.42 1.85
CA PRO A 110 15.21 -18.22 1.06
C PRO A 110 14.17 -17.13 1.37
N LEU A 111 14.55 -15.85 1.23
CA LEU A 111 13.64 -14.70 1.43
C LEU A 111 12.43 -14.70 0.46
N ASN A 112 12.56 -15.37 -0.69
CA ASN A 112 11.49 -15.62 -1.64
C ASN A 112 11.23 -17.13 -1.79
N PRO A 113 10.62 -17.80 -0.80
CA PRO A 113 10.45 -19.25 -0.78
C PRO A 113 9.33 -19.75 -1.68
N THR A 114 8.72 -18.88 -2.48
CA THR A 114 7.71 -19.25 -3.47
C THR A 114 8.20 -19.11 -4.90
N GLY A 115 9.37 -18.48 -5.11
CA GLY A 115 9.83 -18.08 -6.44
C GLY A 115 8.96 -17.01 -7.09
N PHE A 116 8.21 -16.22 -6.31
CA PHE A 116 7.33 -15.18 -6.86
C PHE A 116 8.15 -14.04 -7.47
N ILE A 117 7.99 -13.82 -8.78
CA ILE A 117 8.71 -12.79 -9.53
C ILE A 117 7.70 -11.87 -10.22
N VAL A 118 7.81 -10.57 -9.98
CA VAL A 118 7.08 -9.52 -10.69
C VAL A 118 7.81 -9.19 -11.98
N THR A 119 7.15 -9.41 -13.11
CA THR A 119 7.70 -9.22 -14.46
C THR A 119 7.23 -7.92 -15.11
N GLY A 120 6.22 -7.27 -14.54
CA GLY A 120 5.70 -5.99 -15.01
C GLY A 120 4.93 -5.27 -13.90
N TYR A 121 5.07 -3.95 -13.83
CA TYR A 121 4.49 -3.15 -12.76
C TYR A 121 4.22 -1.71 -13.24
N ASP A 122 2.96 -1.37 -13.41
CA ASP A 122 2.51 -0.04 -13.83
C ASP A 122 1.62 0.59 -12.78
N VAL A 123 1.79 1.90 -12.54
CA VAL A 123 1.00 2.67 -11.56
C VAL A 123 0.32 3.84 -12.26
N THR A 124 -0.98 4.00 -12.06
CA THR A 124 -1.76 5.12 -12.60
C THR A 124 -2.56 5.77 -11.48
N GLU A 125 -2.50 7.10 -11.37
CA GLU A 125 -3.34 7.85 -10.44
C GLU A 125 -4.81 7.80 -10.90
N ILE A 126 -5.71 7.41 -10.00
CA ILE A 126 -7.15 7.41 -10.24
C ILE A 126 -7.64 8.80 -9.86
N ALA A 127 -8.17 9.55 -10.83
CA ALA A 127 -8.83 10.82 -10.54
C ALA A 127 -9.93 10.59 -9.50
N ILE A 128 -9.84 11.29 -8.38
CA ILE A 128 -10.94 11.34 -7.40
C ILE A 128 -12.08 12.02 -8.16
N LEU A 129 -13.16 11.28 -8.44
CA LEU A 129 -14.42 11.89 -8.88
C LEU A 129 -14.72 12.98 -7.86
N LYS A 130 -14.71 14.25 -8.29
CA LYS A 130 -15.23 15.37 -7.50
C LYS A 130 -16.58 14.93 -6.92
N ASP A 131 -16.89 15.40 -5.71
CA ASP A 131 -18.22 15.20 -5.13
C ASP A 131 -19.29 15.34 -6.22
N LEU A 132 -20.18 14.36 -6.32
CA LEU A 132 -21.27 14.40 -7.28
C LEU A 132 -21.94 15.77 -7.18
N ASP A 133 -22.09 16.46 -8.31
CA ASP A 133 -22.87 17.70 -8.37
C ASP A 133 -24.18 17.49 -7.58
N GLU A 134 -24.60 18.48 -6.78
CA GLU A 134 -25.81 18.37 -5.94
C GLU A 134 -27.04 17.84 -6.70
N LYS A 135 -27.16 18.14 -8.00
CA LYS A 135 -28.22 17.64 -8.88
C LYS A 135 -28.21 16.11 -9.11
N ASN A 136 -27.06 15.48 -8.93
CA ASN A 136 -26.79 14.05 -9.16
C ASN A 136 -26.68 13.27 -7.85
N LYS A 137 -26.67 13.95 -6.69
CA LYS A 137 -26.76 13.29 -5.39
C LYS A 137 -28.14 12.65 -5.26
N VAL A 138 -28.18 11.43 -4.74
CA VAL A 138 -29.45 10.79 -4.37
C VAL A 138 -30.11 11.69 -3.33
N LYS A 139 -31.34 12.13 -3.61
CA LYS A 139 -32.11 12.90 -2.63
C LYS A 139 -32.32 12.02 -1.41
N ASP A 140 -32.04 12.55 -0.23
CA ASP A 140 -32.41 11.91 1.03
C ASP A 140 -33.94 11.90 1.12
N ASP A 141 -34.54 10.85 0.56
CA ASP A 141 -35.97 10.59 0.56
C ASP A 141 -36.40 9.83 1.83
N GLY A 142 -35.53 9.77 2.85
CA GLY A 142 -35.76 9.09 4.11
C GLY A 142 -35.61 7.57 4.03
N VAL A 143 -35.18 7.02 2.88
CA VAL A 143 -34.89 5.59 2.75
C VAL A 143 -33.56 5.28 3.41
N LYS A 144 -33.61 4.77 4.65
CA LYS A 144 -32.42 4.37 5.41
C LYS A 144 -31.66 3.25 4.69
N SER A 145 -30.34 3.36 4.68
CA SER A 145 -29.43 2.29 4.23
C SER A 145 -29.80 0.94 4.86
N ARG A 146 -29.78 -0.13 4.06
CA ARG A 146 -30.00 -1.52 4.54
C ARG A 146 -28.85 -2.04 5.42
N ILE A 147 -27.74 -1.31 5.45
CA ILE A 147 -26.56 -1.62 6.27
C ILE A 147 -26.57 -0.67 7.47
N ILE A 148 -26.79 -1.22 8.66
CA ILE A 148 -26.71 -0.47 9.93
C ILE A 148 -25.27 -0.63 10.44
N HIS A 149 -24.53 0.47 10.51
CA HIS A 149 -23.22 0.49 11.15
C HIS A 149 -23.40 0.66 12.66
N THR A 150 -23.25 -0.42 13.42
CA THR A 150 -23.12 -0.32 14.88
C THR A 150 -21.66 -0.09 15.23
N GLU A 151 -21.33 1.12 15.66
CA GLU A 151 -20.08 1.37 16.38
C GLU A 151 -20.10 0.53 17.67
N LYS A 152 -19.27 -0.52 17.73
CA LYS A 152 -18.99 -1.18 19.00
C LYS A 152 -18.13 -0.23 19.82
N LYS A 153 -18.72 0.37 20.87
CA LYS A 153 -17.94 1.07 21.89
C LYS A 153 -17.01 0.07 22.57
N ASP A 154 -15.72 0.33 22.47
CA ASP A 154 -14.68 -0.48 23.09
C ASP A 154 -14.79 -0.35 24.63
N PRO A 155 -15.03 -1.43 25.40
CA PRO A 155 -15.28 -1.35 26.85
C PRO A 155 -14.08 -0.87 27.67
N HIS A 156 -12.88 -0.83 27.10
CA HIS A 156 -11.64 -0.55 27.83
C HIS A 156 -11.25 0.93 27.92
N MET A 157 -11.99 1.86 27.32
CA MET A 157 -11.64 3.30 27.40
C MET A 157 -12.15 4.01 28.68
N SER A 158 -12.82 3.31 29.61
CA SER A 158 -13.41 3.92 30.82
C SER A 158 -12.45 4.05 32.02
N GLN A 159 -11.19 3.62 31.94
CA GLN A 159 -10.30 3.59 33.11
C GLN A 159 -9.22 4.69 33.16
N TYR A 160 -9.22 5.65 32.24
CA TYR A 160 -8.28 6.77 32.27
C TYR A 160 -8.98 8.12 32.31
N LYS A 161 -9.79 8.37 33.33
CA LYS A 161 -10.10 9.73 33.81
C LYS A 161 -10.35 9.68 35.31
N ASP A 162 -9.34 10.02 36.10
CA ASP A 162 -9.43 10.88 37.27
C ASP A 162 -8.06 10.98 37.96
N VAL A 163 -7.25 11.95 37.54
CA VAL A 163 -6.35 12.66 38.45
C VAL A 163 -6.57 14.13 38.18
N LYS A 164 -7.40 14.76 39.02
CA LYS A 164 -7.54 16.22 39.08
C LYS A 164 -6.38 16.78 39.88
N GLU A 165 -5.75 17.80 39.32
CA GLU A 165 -4.93 18.76 40.05
C GLU A 165 -5.74 19.38 41.20
N GLN A 166 -5.14 19.42 42.39
CA GLN A 166 -5.29 20.45 43.42
C GLN A 166 -4.05 20.45 44.31
#